data_AF-A0A6P4FGD5-F1
#
_entry.id   AF-A0A6P4FGD5-F1
#
_cell.length_a   1.000
_cell.length_b   1.000
_cell.length_c   1.000
_cell.angle_alpha   90.00
_cell.angle_beta   90.00
_cell.angle_gamma   90.00
#
_symmetry.space_group_name_H-M   'P 1'
#
loop_
_entity.id
_entity.type
_entity.pdbx_description
1 polymer ?
#
loop_
_entity_poly.entity_id
_entity_poly.type
_entity_poly.pdbx_seq_one_letter_code
_entity_poly.pdbx_strand_id
1 'polypeptide(L)'
;MNKPRKQEAQSHHGLPSFRKFGFFHKQWELMIMLPEVAKLRDIFDLFVVSGQNKALAKEAEGDRCLDLAASIELSDVADCLRTMGLSPGGDWLARQLAEQLRRREEMGPLGARIARRASFELVLTLYCKLAARVEGPTAEDVLQVLRSCDPKGTGVLPYCELRHMLTTMGDRLDEAEVFSVLHGFTDIGGNVHYEHLVRQMFANDLHAEEALQQAGLYLQAVGRNAIDMDMDKRDQFIEALRRADPLSSGFIQPDRLLELLNGREERFTGEELQLLTQGMEDTRCERGINYRRFLRFIMNE
;
A
#
# COMPACT_ATOMS: atom_id res chain seq x y z
N MET A 1 16.06 44.77 38.62
CA MET A 1 15.48 44.50 37.29
C MET A 1 16.51 43.76 36.45
N ASN A 2 16.56 42.42 36.60
CA ASN A 2 17.46 41.53 35.86
C ASN A 2 16.68 40.89 34.71
N LYS A 3 17.10 41.14 33.47
CA LYS A 3 16.60 40.42 32.29
C LYS A 3 17.29 39.04 32.22
N PRO A 4 16.57 37.92 32.03
CA PRO A 4 17.20 36.61 31.90
C PRO A 4 17.72 36.38 30.47
N ARG A 5 18.83 35.66 30.39
CA ARG A 5 19.49 35.15 29.19
C ARG A 5 18.51 34.27 28.38
N LYS A 6 18.43 34.50 27.07
CA LYS A 6 17.83 33.55 26.11
C LYS A 6 18.74 32.32 26.05
N GLN A 7 18.20 31.16 26.40
CA GLN A 7 18.78 29.86 26.06
C GLN A 7 18.58 29.63 24.57
N GLU A 8 19.68 29.42 23.84
CA GLU A 8 19.67 28.88 22.49
C GLU A 8 19.23 27.42 22.55
N ALA A 9 18.00 27.16 22.12
CA ALA A 9 17.51 25.80 21.90
C ALA A 9 18.12 25.30 20.60
N GLN A 10 18.89 24.22 20.72
CA GLN A 10 19.49 23.47 19.62
C GLN A 10 18.41 23.06 18.62
N SER A 11 18.64 23.40 17.36
CA SER A 11 17.80 23.05 16.23
C SER A 11 17.74 21.54 16.06
N HIS A 12 16.58 20.94 16.35
CA HIS A 12 16.25 19.59 15.91
C HIS A 12 16.39 19.51 14.39
N HIS A 13 17.24 18.59 13.93
CA HIS A 13 17.39 18.26 12.52
C HIS A 13 16.02 17.86 11.94
N GLY A 14 15.51 18.71 11.04
CA GLY A 14 14.27 18.44 10.33
C GLY A 14 14.43 17.21 9.44
N LEU A 15 13.54 16.24 9.65
CA LEU A 15 13.20 15.24 8.63
C LEU A 15 12.86 15.97 7.31
N PRO A 16 13.21 15.40 6.14
CA PRO A 16 12.94 16.04 4.87
C PRO A 16 11.43 16.28 4.75
N SER A 17 11.04 17.51 4.40
CA SER A 17 9.65 17.83 4.07
C SER A 17 9.22 16.95 2.89
N PHE A 18 8.41 15.92 3.19
CA PHE A 18 7.91 14.98 2.19
C PHE A 18 7.07 15.75 1.17
N ARG A 19 7.49 15.71 -0.09
CA ARG A 19 6.71 16.27 -1.21
C ARG A 19 5.40 15.49 -1.30
N LYS A 20 4.27 16.14 -1.00
CA LYS A 20 2.97 15.61 -1.43
C LYS A 20 2.99 15.48 -2.94
N PHE A 21 2.89 14.26 -3.45
CA PHE A 21 2.76 14.03 -4.89
C PHE A 21 1.43 14.60 -5.36
N GLY A 22 1.43 15.24 -6.53
CA GLY A 22 0.20 15.69 -7.15
C GLY A 22 -0.56 14.51 -7.76
N PHE A 23 -1.86 14.65 -7.93
CA PHE A 23 -2.75 13.65 -8.54
C PHE A 23 -2.55 13.42 -10.05
N PHE A 24 -1.46 13.93 -10.60
CA PHE A 24 -1.22 14.01 -12.04
C PHE A 24 -0.10 13.10 -12.51
N HIS A 25 0.31 12.13 -11.68
CA HIS A 25 1.31 11.14 -12.03
C HIS A 25 0.68 9.86 -12.54
N LYS A 26 1.31 9.29 -13.56
CA LYS A 26 1.01 7.94 -14.04
C LYS A 26 1.52 6.90 -13.04
N GLN A 27 0.94 5.70 -13.07
CA GLN A 27 1.35 4.61 -12.20
C GLN A 27 2.84 4.29 -12.35
N TRP A 28 3.35 4.17 -13.58
CA TRP A 28 4.77 3.88 -13.81
C TRP A 28 5.71 4.99 -13.32
N GLU A 29 5.29 6.26 -13.40
CA GLU A 29 6.08 7.38 -12.88
C GLU A 29 6.17 7.30 -11.36
N LEU A 30 5.06 6.95 -10.70
CA LEU A 30 5.03 6.72 -9.26
C LEU A 30 5.91 5.52 -8.88
N MET A 31 5.92 4.43 -9.64
CA MET A 31 6.80 3.28 -9.37
C MET A 31 8.29 3.66 -9.43
N ILE A 32 8.70 4.54 -10.35
CA ILE A 32 10.08 5.04 -10.41
C ILE A 32 10.43 5.90 -9.19
N MET A 33 9.48 6.72 -8.73
CA MET A 33 9.68 7.62 -7.59
C MET A 33 9.56 6.91 -6.23
N LEU A 34 8.89 5.76 -6.18
CA LEU A 34 8.56 5.01 -4.98
C LEU A 34 9.04 3.55 -5.10
N PRO A 35 10.35 3.30 -4.95
CA PRO A 35 10.96 2.01 -5.24
C PRO A 35 10.45 0.87 -4.35
N GLU A 36 10.06 1.14 -3.10
CA GLU A 36 9.48 0.09 -2.24
C GLU A 36 8.09 -0.33 -2.74
N VAL A 37 7.31 0.61 -3.30
CA VAL A 37 6.01 0.28 -3.91
C VAL A 37 6.21 -0.53 -5.18
N ALA A 38 7.27 -0.25 -5.96
CA ALA A 38 7.62 -1.07 -7.12
C ALA A 38 7.95 -2.52 -6.72
N LYS A 39 8.70 -2.74 -5.63
CA LYS A 39 8.95 -4.09 -5.10
C LYS A 39 7.67 -4.80 -4.66
N LEU A 40 6.76 -4.08 -3.98
CA LEU A 40 5.45 -4.63 -3.61
C LEU A 40 4.63 -4.97 -4.87
N ARG A 41 4.73 -4.15 -5.92
CA ARG A 41 4.08 -4.42 -7.21
C ARG A 41 4.65 -5.68 -7.87
N ASP A 42 5.95 -5.86 -7.88
CA ASP A 42 6.60 -7.07 -8.40
C ASP A 42 6.08 -8.33 -7.68
N ILE A 43 5.97 -8.27 -6.35
CA ILE A 43 5.38 -9.37 -5.55
C ILE A 43 3.94 -9.63 -5.98
N PHE A 44 3.11 -8.59 -6.13
CA PHE A 44 1.73 -8.73 -6.58
C PHE A 44 1.63 -9.37 -7.98
N ASP A 45 2.48 -8.96 -8.92
CA ASP A 45 2.47 -9.46 -10.29
C ASP A 45 2.81 -10.95 -10.38
N LEU A 46 3.58 -11.52 -9.42
CA LEU A 46 3.77 -12.97 -9.30
C LEU A 46 2.45 -13.73 -9.11
N PHE A 47 1.52 -13.16 -8.34
CA PHE A 47 0.21 -13.76 -8.09
C PHE A 47 -0.75 -13.57 -9.28
N VAL A 48 -0.61 -12.47 -10.04
CA VAL A 48 -1.36 -12.27 -11.28
C VAL A 48 -1.02 -13.35 -12.29
N VAL A 49 0.27 -13.60 -12.53
CA VAL A 49 0.74 -14.64 -13.46
C VAL A 49 0.33 -16.04 -13.01
N SER A 50 0.44 -16.33 -11.71
CA SER A 50 -0.03 -17.59 -11.13
C SER A 50 -1.53 -17.81 -11.33
N GLY A 51 -2.33 -16.75 -11.09
CA GLY A 51 -3.77 -16.76 -11.31
C GLY A 51 -4.15 -16.96 -12.78
N GLN A 52 -3.45 -16.33 -13.72
CA GLN A 52 -3.66 -16.52 -15.17
C GLN A 52 -3.38 -17.96 -15.59
N ASN A 53 -2.28 -18.56 -15.10
CA ASN A 53 -1.97 -19.97 -15.38
C ASN A 53 -3.05 -20.93 -14.83
N LYS A 54 -3.59 -20.65 -13.63
CA LYS A 54 -4.73 -21.41 -13.07
C LYS A 54 -6.01 -21.20 -13.88
N ALA A 55 -6.27 -19.99 -14.39
CA ALA A 55 -7.43 -19.66 -15.20
C ALA A 55 -7.39 -20.36 -16.56
N LEU A 56 -6.26 -20.33 -17.26
CA LEU A 56 -6.05 -21.07 -18.51
C LEU A 56 -6.27 -22.58 -18.34
N ALA A 57 -5.92 -23.14 -17.19
CA ALA A 57 -6.21 -24.54 -16.86
C ALA A 57 -7.73 -24.79 -16.64
N LYS A 58 -8.46 -23.82 -16.07
CA LYS A 58 -9.93 -23.89 -15.86
C LYS A 58 -10.74 -23.54 -17.12
N GLU A 59 -10.20 -22.77 -18.06
CA GLU A 59 -10.87 -22.42 -19.32
C GLU A 59 -11.09 -23.63 -20.24
N ALA A 60 -10.36 -24.72 -20.03
CA ALA A 60 -10.64 -26.02 -20.63
C ALA A 60 -12.02 -26.59 -20.20
N GLU A 61 -12.65 -26.05 -19.15
CA GLU A 61 -13.95 -26.48 -18.60
C GLU A 61 -15.09 -25.44 -18.75
N GLY A 62 -14.89 -24.35 -19.52
CA GLY A 62 -16.00 -23.59 -20.10
C GLY A 62 -16.55 -22.36 -19.35
N ASP A 63 -15.86 -21.84 -18.34
CA ASP A 63 -16.24 -20.57 -17.69
C ASP A 63 -15.40 -19.40 -18.23
N ARG A 64 -16.00 -18.49 -18.99
CA ARG A 64 -15.31 -17.34 -19.60
C ARG A 64 -15.18 -16.20 -18.58
N CYS A 65 -13.98 -15.99 -18.03
CA CYS A 65 -13.67 -14.76 -17.31
C CYS A 65 -13.22 -13.67 -18.32
N LEU A 66 -13.80 -12.48 -18.24
CA LEU A 66 -13.37 -11.32 -19.03
C LEU A 66 -11.97 -10.88 -18.58
N ASP A 67 -11.13 -10.49 -19.53
CA ASP A 67 -9.78 -9.93 -19.33
C ASP A 67 -9.76 -8.86 -18.24
N LEU A 68 -9.33 -9.26 -17.03
CA LEU A 68 -9.03 -8.39 -15.89
C LEU A 68 -7.53 -8.54 -15.61
N ALA A 69 -6.73 -8.22 -16.64
CA ALA A 69 -5.35 -8.65 -16.83
C ALA A 69 -4.34 -8.24 -15.73
N ALA A 70 -4.74 -7.43 -14.75
CA ALA A 70 -3.89 -6.96 -13.66
C ALA A 70 -4.53 -7.09 -12.26
N SER A 71 -5.25 -8.19 -11.99
CA SER A 71 -5.87 -8.44 -10.69
C SER A 71 -5.75 -9.89 -10.24
N ILE A 72 -5.82 -10.15 -8.92
CA ILE A 72 -5.71 -11.48 -8.32
C ILE A 72 -7.06 -11.95 -7.73
N GLU A 73 -7.20 -13.26 -7.48
CA GLU A 73 -8.36 -13.79 -6.76
C GLU A 73 -8.34 -13.36 -5.28
N LEU A 74 -9.50 -13.19 -4.65
CA LEU A 74 -9.58 -12.80 -3.24
C LEU A 74 -8.91 -13.81 -2.30
N SER A 75 -8.88 -15.09 -2.68
CA SER A 75 -8.19 -16.15 -1.93
C SER A 75 -6.67 -15.97 -1.91
N ASP A 76 -6.09 -15.41 -2.97
CA ASP A 76 -4.65 -15.22 -3.09
C ASP A 76 -4.15 -13.97 -2.33
N VAL A 77 -5.06 -13.09 -1.88
CA VAL A 77 -4.70 -11.85 -1.16
C VAL A 77 -3.95 -12.14 0.13
N ALA A 78 -4.31 -13.19 0.88
CA ALA A 78 -3.65 -13.55 2.12
C ALA A 78 -2.18 -13.94 1.87
N ASP A 79 -1.94 -14.77 0.87
CA ASP A 79 -0.60 -15.25 0.50
C ASP A 79 0.24 -14.13 -0.12
N CYS A 80 -0.39 -13.23 -0.88
CA CYS A 80 0.24 -12.03 -1.40
C CYS A 80 0.75 -11.13 -0.25
N LEU A 81 -0.10 -10.83 0.74
CA LEU A 81 0.30 -10.04 1.91
C LEU A 81 1.40 -10.72 2.74
N ARG A 82 1.39 -12.05 2.87
CA ARG A 82 2.48 -12.83 3.49
C ARG A 82 3.79 -12.71 2.75
N THR A 83 3.74 -12.77 1.43
CA THR A 83 4.93 -12.61 0.58
C THR A 83 5.47 -11.18 0.65
N MET A 84 4.60 -10.19 0.89
CA MET A 84 4.97 -8.80 1.20
C MET A 84 5.51 -8.59 2.63
N GLY A 85 5.61 -9.66 3.44
CA GLY A 85 6.17 -9.61 4.79
C GLY A 85 5.15 -9.37 5.92
N LEU A 86 3.84 -9.44 5.65
CA LEU A 86 2.80 -9.23 6.66
C LEU A 86 2.03 -10.51 6.98
N SER A 87 1.58 -10.68 8.21
CA SER A 87 0.79 -11.85 8.64
C SER A 87 -0.68 -11.47 8.90
N PRO A 88 -1.57 -11.51 7.88
CA PRO A 88 -2.98 -11.20 8.08
C PRO A 88 -3.69 -12.28 8.91
N GLY A 89 -4.31 -11.89 10.02
CA GLY A 89 -5.26 -12.75 10.72
C GLY A 89 -6.48 -13.06 9.84
N GLY A 90 -6.89 -14.33 9.78
CA GLY A 90 -7.98 -14.79 8.88
C GLY A 90 -9.29 -14.01 9.07
N ASP A 91 -9.69 -13.80 10.32
CA ASP A 91 -10.90 -13.02 10.67
C ASP A 91 -10.80 -11.55 10.25
N TRP A 92 -9.61 -10.96 10.41
CA TRP A 92 -9.40 -9.57 10.03
C TRP A 92 -9.54 -9.39 8.52
N LEU A 93 -8.85 -10.25 7.74
CA LEU A 93 -8.85 -10.17 6.29
C LEU A 93 -10.27 -10.41 5.74
N ALA A 94 -10.98 -11.42 6.26
CA ALA A 94 -12.35 -11.71 5.89
C ALA A 94 -13.28 -10.50 6.12
N ARG A 95 -13.16 -9.82 7.27
CA ARG A 95 -13.94 -8.61 7.57
C ARG A 95 -13.61 -7.46 6.61
N GLN A 96 -12.33 -7.23 6.31
CA GLN A 96 -11.94 -6.17 5.38
C GLN A 96 -12.43 -6.43 3.96
N LEU A 97 -12.27 -7.66 3.46
CA LEU A 97 -12.74 -8.03 2.13
C LEU A 97 -14.27 -7.98 2.04
N ALA A 98 -14.99 -8.45 3.08
CA ALA A 98 -16.45 -8.37 3.12
C ALA A 98 -16.96 -6.92 3.05
N GLU A 99 -16.31 -5.97 3.74
CA GLU A 99 -16.66 -4.55 3.64
C GLU A 99 -16.47 -4.00 2.22
N GLN A 100 -15.38 -4.37 1.55
CA GLN A 100 -15.12 -3.96 0.16
C GLN A 100 -16.10 -4.60 -0.83
N LEU A 101 -16.43 -5.88 -0.62
CA LEU A 101 -17.43 -6.60 -1.41
C LEU A 101 -18.79 -5.90 -1.32
N ARG A 102 -19.26 -5.59 -0.11
CA ARG A 102 -20.56 -4.93 0.10
C ARG A 102 -20.65 -3.59 -0.62
N ARG A 103 -19.61 -2.75 -0.50
CA ARG A 103 -19.53 -1.46 -1.20
C ARG A 103 -19.62 -1.62 -2.72
N ARG A 104 -18.99 -2.64 -3.29
CA ARG A 104 -18.98 -2.89 -4.74
C ARG A 104 -20.27 -3.53 -5.24
N GLU A 105 -20.92 -4.36 -4.43
CA GLU A 105 -22.24 -4.95 -4.75
C GLU A 105 -23.34 -3.89 -4.83
N GLU A 106 -23.25 -2.83 -4.02
CA GLU A 106 -24.13 -1.66 -4.09
C GLU A 106 -24.02 -0.90 -5.43
N MET A 107 -22.92 -1.06 -6.18
CA MET A 107 -22.73 -0.48 -7.53
C MET A 107 -23.37 -1.31 -8.66
N GLY A 108 -24.14 -2.35 -8.32
CA GLY A 108 -24.90 -3.15 -9.28
C GLY A 108 -24.14 -4.37 -9.86
N PRO A 109 -24.68 -5.03 -10.89
CA PRO A 109 -24.20 -6.34 -11.36
C PRO A 109 -22.75 -6.33 -11.88
N LEU A 110 -22.32 -5.22 -12.48
CA LEU A 110 -20.93 -5.04 -12.93
C LEU A 110 -19.99 -4.87 -11.73
N GLY A 111 -20.41 -4.11 -10.71
CA GLY A 111 -19.71 -3.95 -9.45
C GLY A 111 -19.52 -5.27 -8.69
N ALA A 112 -20.56 -6.11 -8.63
CA ALA A 112 -20.48 -7.44 -8.02
C ALA A 112 -19.48 -8.41 -8.70
N ARG A 113 -19.22 -8.24 -10.00
CA ARG A 113 -18.20 -9.02 -10.72
C ARG A 113 -16.79 -8.51 -10.44
N ILE A 114 -16.60 -7.19 -10.39
CA ILE A 114 -15.32 -6.54 -9.99
C ILE A 114 -15.00 -6.84 -8.52
N ALA A 115 -16.03 -6.99 -7.68
CA ALA A 115 -15.91 -7.30 -6.26
C ALA A 115 -15.11 -8.58 -5.98
N ARG A 116 -15.16 -9.58 -6.87
CA ARG A 116 -14.51 -10.88 -6.67
C ARG A 116 -13.02 -10.90 -6.97
N ARG A 117 -12.43 -9.78 -7.39
CA ARG A 117 -10.99 -9.68 -7.67
C ARG A 117 -10.36 -8.53 -6.90
N ALA A 118 -9.09 -8.68 -6.56
CA ALA A 118 -8.30 -7.66 -5.91
C ALA A 118 -7.32 -7.02 -6.90
N SER A 119 -7.45 -5.70 -7.09
CA SER A 119 -6.46 -4.85 -7.75
C SER A 119 -5.24 -4.65 -6.83
N PHE A 120 -4.13 -4.19 -7.42
CA PHE A 120 -2.95 -3.83 -6.65
C PHE A 120 -3.26 -2.77 -5.59
N GLU A 121 -4.05 -1.76 -5.95
CA GLU A 121 -4.48 -0.67 -5.07
C GLU A 121 -5.30 -1.18 -3.88
N LEU A 122 -6.13 -2.21 -4.08
CA LEU A 122 -6.86 -2.87 -3.00
C LEU A 122 -5.88 -3.58 -2.06
N VAL A 123 -4.98 -4.41 -2.60
CA VAL A 123 -3.98 -5.15 -1.81
C VAL A 123 -3.09 -4.18 -1.03
N LEU A 124 -2.62 -3.11 -1.67
CA LEU A 124 -1.78 -2.09 -1.05
C LEU A 124 -2.54 -1.32 0.05
N THR A 125 -3.84 -1.08 -0.13
CA THR A 125 -4.69 -0.51 0.93
C THR A 125 -4.78 -1.43 2.15
N LEU A 126 -4.92 -2.74 1.93
CA LEU A 126 -4.91 -3.74 3.00
C LEU A 126 -3.53 -3.83 3.66
N TYR A 127 -2.46 -3.80 2.87
CA TYR A 127 -1.08 -3.73 3.34
C TYR A 127 -0.90 -2.55 4.30
N CYS A 128 -1.27 -1.33 3.90
CA CYS A 128 -1.15 -0.15 4.76
C CYS A 128 -1.97 -0.28 6.05
N LYS A 129 -3.20 -0.80 5.98
CA LYS A 129 -4.03 -1.02 7.17
C LYS A 129 -3.45 -2.06 8.12
N LEU A 130 -2.79 -3.08 7.57
CA LEU A 130 -2.21 -4.17 8.35
C LEU A 130 -0.86 -3.76 8.94
N ALA A 131 0.03 -3.16 8.15
CA ALA A 131 1.32 -2.67 8.61
C ALA A 131 1.20 -1.51 9.60
N ALA A 132 0.13 -0.70 9.52
CA ALA A 132 -0.13 0.35 10.51
C ALA A 132 -0.71 -0.18 11.84
N ARG A 133 -1.06 -1.47 11.92
CA ARG A 133 -1.44 -2.09 13.19
C ARG A 133 -0.17 -2.37 13.95
N VAL A 134 0.10 -1.54 14.95
CA VAL A 134 1.09 -1.84 15.99
C VAL A 134 0.49 -2.90 16.92
N GLU A 135 0.35 -4.12 16.41
CA GLU A 135 -0.05 -5.29 17.20
C GLU A 135 1.21 -6.14 17.43
N GLY A 136 1.98 -5.77 18.46
CA GLY A 136 3.18 -6.49 18.88
C GLY A 136 4.14 -5.64 19.72
N PRO A 137 5.04 -6.26 20.49
CA PRO A 137 6.10 -5.56 21.20
C PRO A 137 7.11 -4.96 20.19
N THR A 138 7.61 -3.75 20.45
CA THR A 138 8.69 -3.16 19.64
C THR A 138 10.02 -3.88 19.88
N ALA A 139 11.01 -3.66 19.00
CA ALA A 139 12.36 -4.19 19.19
C ALA A 139 12.92 -3.84 20.58
N GLU A 140 12.66 -2.61 21.05
CA GLU A 140 13.11 -2.16 22.37
C GLU A 140 12.35 -2.86 23.50
N ASP A 141 11.04 -3.08 23.36
CA ASP A 141 10.26 -3.84 24.36
C ASP A 141 10.79 -5.27 24.51
N VAL A 142 11.08 -5.94 23.38
CA VAL A 142 11.66 -7.30 23.39
C VAL A 142 13.07 -7.27 23.99
N LEU A 143 13.91 -6.31 23.60
CA LEU A 143 15.26 -6.16 24.16
C LEU A 143 15.23 -5.90 25.66
N GLN A 144 14.30 -5.10 26.16
CA GLN A 144 14.18 -4.85 27.60
C GLN A 144 13.87 -6.12 28.38
N VAL A 145 12.96 -6.96 27.86
CA VAL A 145 12.64 -8.26 28.48
C VAL A 145 13.87 -9.16 28.49
N LEU A 146 14.58 -9.30 27.36
CA LEU A 146 15.75 -10.18 27.28
C LEU A 146 16.93 -9.67 28.10
N ARG A 147 17.14 -8.35 28.17
CA ARG A 147 18.13 -7.72 29.04
C ARG A 147 17.85 -7.97 30.52
N SER A 148 16.57 -8.10 30.92
CA SER A 148 16.23 -8.47 32.30
C SER A 148 16.67 -9.90 32.65
N CYS A 149 16.82 -10.78 31.66
CA CYS A 149 17.33 -12.14 31.81
C CYS A 149 18.87 -12.22 31.71
N ASP A 150 19.54 -11.16 31.24
CA ASP A 150 20.99 -11.02 31.15
C ASP A 150 21.50 -9.95 32.13
N PRO A 151 21.55 -10.25 33.45
CA PRO A 151 21.92 -9.28 34.48
C PRO A 151 23.36 -8.76 34.36
N LYS A 152 24.18 -9.41 33.54
CA LYS A 152 25.57 -9.02 33.27
C LYS A 152 25.71 -8.11 32.05
N GLY A 153 24.65 -7.93 31.27
CA GLY A 153 24.64 -7.10 30.06
C GLY A 153 25.62 -7.60 28.99
N THR A 154 25.75 -8.92 28.87
CA THR A 154 26.66 -9.57 27.92
C THR A 154 26.16 -9.52 26.47
N GLY A 155 24.86 -9.33 26.27
CA GLY A 155 24.22 -9.36 24.95
C GLY A 155 24.00 -10.78 24.42
N VAL A 156 24.19 -11.80 25.26
CA VAL A 156 23.96 -13.21 24.95
C VAL A 156 23.14 -13.91 26.02
N LEU A 157 22.40 -14.95 25.65
CA LEU A 157 21.65 -15.83 26.56
C LEU A 157 21.89 -17.30 26.21
N PRO A 158 21.93 -18.22 27.18
CA PRO A 158 22.04 -19.65 26.89
C PRO A 158 20.88 -20.12 26.00
N TYR A 159 21.18 -20.93 24.98
CA TYR A 159 20.16 -21.47 24.07
C TYR A 159 19.04 -22.19 24.82
N CYS A 160 19.36 -22.94 25.87
CA CYS A 160 18.39 -23.68 26.67
C CYS A 160 17.38 -22.77 27.38
N GLU A 161 17.82 -21.63 27.91
CA GLU A 161 16.97 -20.66 28.60
C GLU A 161 16.07 -19.92 27.61
N LEU A 162 16.64 -19.44 26.50
CA LEU A 162 15.88 -18.72 25.49
C LEU A 162 14.84 -19.64 24.81
N ARG A 163 15.21 -20.89 24.53
CA ARG A 163 14.28 -21.93 24.06
C ARG A 163 13.15 -22.17 25.07
N HIS A 164 13.48 -22.25 26.35
CA HIS A 164 12.46 -22.45 27.39
C HIS A 164 11.48 -21.28 27.43
N MET A 165 11.96 -20.04 27.37
CA MET A 165 11.11 -18.85 27.34
C MET A 165 10.15 -18.86 26.14
N LEU A 166 10.68 -19.09 24.93
CA LEU A 166 9.89 -19.11 23.68
C LEU A 166 8.86 -20.23 23.60
N THR A 167 9.08 -21.35 24.29
CA THR A 167 8.15 -22.49 24.31
C THR A 167 7.13 -22.44 25.46
N THR A 168 7.32 -21.57 26.46
CA THR A 168 6.47 -21.53 27.67
C THR A 168 5.71 -20.23 27.89
N MET A 169 6.20 -19.11 27.37
CA MET A 169 5.67 -17.76 27.62
C MET A 169 5.07 -17.14 26.34
N GLY A 170 3.96 -16.40 26.48
CA GLY A 170 3.32 -15.69 25.37
C GLY A 170 2.71 -16.63 24.32
N ASP A 171 2.82 -16.24 23.05
CA ASP A 171 2.52 -17.09 21.89
C ASP A 171 3.65 -18.10 21.71
N ARG A 172 3.39 -19.33 22.13
CA ARG A 172 4.39 -20.39 22.21
C ARG A 172 4.77 -20.87 20.82
N LEU A 173 6.06 -20.87 20.56
CA LEU A 173 6.63 -21.53 19.38
C LEU A 173 6.81 -23.02 19.65
N ASP A 174 6.68 -23.83 18.61
CA ASP A 174 7.06 -25.24 18.68
C ASP A 174 8.61 -25.41 18.60
N GLU A 175 9.10 -26.61 18.91
CA GLU A 175 10.56 -26.86 18.94
C GLU A 175 11.22 -26.67 17.56
N ALA A 176 10.49 -26.88 16.46
CA ALA A 176 11.01 -26.74 15.11
C ALA A 176 11.13 -25.25 14.74
N GLU A 177 10.12 -24.46 15.09
CA GLU A 177 10.11 -23.00 14.95
C GLU A 177 11.23 -22.38 15.78
N VAL A 178 11.40 -22.78 17.05
CA VAL A 178 12.48 -22.26 17.90
C VAL A 178 13.85 -22.58 17.32
N PHE A 179 14.07 -23.82 16.86
CA PHE A 179 15.32 -24.18 16.21
C PHE A 179 15.59 -23.31 14.98
N SER A 180 14.58 -23.12 14.13
CA SER A 180 14.69 -22.28 12.93
C SER A 180 15.05 -20.83 13.25
N VAL A 181 14.50 -20.27 14.34
CA VAL A 181 14.75 -18.88 14.75
C VAL A 181 16.15 -18.72 15.38
N LEU A 182 16.57 -19.65 16.24
CA LEU A 182 17.77 -19.48 17.06
C LEU A 182 19.06 -19.99 16.40
N HIS A 183 18.97 -20.96 15.48
CA HIS A 183 20.14 -21.63 14.92
C HIS A 183 21.16 -20.67 14.27
N GLY A 184 20.68 -19.65 13.55
CA GLY A 184 21.55 -18.66 12.88
C GLY A 184 22.28 -17.70 13.82
N PHE A 185 21.91 -17.66 15.10
CA PHE A 185 22.39 -16.70 16.09
C PHE A 185 23.10 -17.36 17.27
N THR A 186 23.28 -18.68 17.21
CA THR A 186 23.89 -19.48 18.27
C THR A 186 25.38 -19.67 17.98
N ASP A 187 26.21 -19.41 18.98
CA ASP A 187 27.66 -19.64 18.92
C ASP A 187 28.03 -21.10 19.22
N ILE A 188 29.32 -21.45 19.05
CA ILE A 188 29.85 -22.79 19.33
C ILE A 188 29.71 -23.15 20.83
N GLY A 189 29.58 -22.16 21.71
CA GLY A 189 29.39 -22.31 23.14
C GLY A 189 27.94 -22.57 23.55
N GLY A 190 26.99 -22.58 22.60
CA GLY A 190 25.56 -22.74 22.89
C GLY A 190 24.88 -21.49 23.45
N ASN A 191 25.47 -20.31 23.24
CA ASN A 191 24.85 -19.03 23.58
C ASN A 191 24.25 -18.39 22.33
N VAL A 192 23.10 -17.77 22.49
CA VAL A 192 22.41 -17.01 21.45
C VAL A 192 22.73 -15.53 21.62
N HIS A 193 23.22 -14.90 20.55
CA HIS A 193 23.38 -13.45 20.48
C HIS A 193 22.01 -12.76 20.33
N TYR A 194 21.26 -12.67 21.42
CA TYR A 194 19.87 -12.20 21.40
C TYR A 194 19.72 -10.77 20.90
N GLU A 195 20.69 -9.88 21.18
CA GLU A 195 20.60 -8.52 20.65
C GLU A 195 20.78 -8.49 19.12
N HIS A 196 21.59 -9.39 18.57
CA HIS A 196 21.75 -9.52 17.13
C HIS A 196 20.51 -10.16 16.49
N LEU A 197 19.97 -11.21 17.13
CA LEU A 197 18.71 -11.85 16.76
C LEU A 197 17.58 -10.82 16.68
N VAL A 198 17.35 -10.07 17.76
CA VAL A 198 16.27 -9.07 17.80
C VAL A 198 16.53 -7.96 16.78
N ARG A 199 17.75 -7.42 16.69
CA ARG A 199 18.06 -6.43 15.63
C ARG A 199 17.79 -6.96 14.23
N GLN A 200 18.11 -8.22 13.94
CA GLN A 200 17.89 -8.79 12.61
C GLN A 200 16.40 -9.08 12.35
N MET A 201 15.66 -9.55 13.35
CA MET A 201 14.21 -9.76 13.26
C MET A 201 13.48 -8.45 12.96
N PHE A 202 13.84 -7.37 13.66
CA PHE A 202 13.22 -6.05 13.54
C PHE A 202 13.92 -5.15 12.50
N ALA A 203 15.05 -5.55 11.91
CA ALA A 203 15.68 -4.79 10.80
C ALA A 203 14.82 -4.84 9.52
N ASN A 204 14.06 -5.92 9.34
CA ASN A 204 13.03 -5.98 8.30
C ASN A 204 11.97 -4.90 8.50
N ASP A 205 11.77 -4.43 9.73
CA ASP A 205 10.79 -3.37 10.01
C ASP A 205 11.22 -2.01 9.47
N LEU A 206 12.52 -1.71 9.32
CA LEU A 206 12.92 -0.42 8.74
C LEU A 206 12.55 -0.34 7.26
N HIS A 207 12.75 -1.42 6.51
CA HIS A 207 12.27 -1.52 5.14
C HIS A 207 10.74 -1.59 5.07
N ALA A 208 10.09 -2.22 6.05
CA ALA A 208 8.62 -2.25 6.15
C ALA A 208 8.03 -0.87 6.47
N GLU A 209 8.67 -0.08 7.32
CA GLU A 209 8.30 1.31 7.65
C GLU A 209 8.42 2.20 6.41
N GLU A 210 9.53 2.09 5.67
CA GLU A 210 9.71 2.81 4.41
C GLU A 210 8.70 2.36 3.35
N ALA A 211 8.45 1.06 3.23
CA ALA A 211 7.45 0.50 2.31
C ALA A 211 6.03 0.98 2.65
N LEU A 212 5.66 0.98 3.93
CA LEU A 212 4.39 1.52 4.42
C LEU A 212 4.27 3.01 4.10
N GLN A 213 5.33 3.78 4.33
CA GLN A 213 5.33 5.20 4.04
C GLN A 213 5.16 5.48 2.54
N GLN A 214 5.95 4.82 1.69
CA GLN A 214 5.86 4.97 0.24
C GLN A 214 4.52 4.47 -0.31
N ALA A 215 3.97 3.38 0.23
CA ALA A 215 2.65 2.88 -0.11
C ALA A 215 1.54 3.89 0.22
N GLY A 216 1.64 4.56 1.38
CA GLY A 216 0.75 5.66 1.73
C GLY A 216 0.82 6.83 0.76
N LEU A 217 2.02 7.22 0.34
CA LEU A 217 2.24 8.28 -0.66
C LEU A 217 1.69 7.89 -2.04
N TYR A 218 1.86 6.63 -2.45
CA TYR A 218 1.29 6.10 -3.68
C TYR A 218 -0.24 6.18 -3.65
N LEU A 219 -0.88 5.62 -2.62
CA LEU A 219 -2.34 5.62 -2.47
C LEU A 219 -2.92 7.03 -2.40
N GLN A 220 -2.22 7.97 -1.75
CA GLN A 220 -2.59 9.37 -1.78
C GLN A 220 -2.50 9.96 -3.18
N ALA A 221 -1.45 9.67 -3.95
CA ALA A 221 -1.26 10.20 -5.29
C ALA A 221 -2.26 9.64 -6.31
N VAL A 222 -2.64 8.37 -6.18
CA VAL A 222 -3.61 7.73 -7.09
C VAL A 222 -5.05 8.03 -6.74
N GLY A 223 -5.33 8.35 -5.47
CA GLY A 223 -6.67 8.64 -4.97
C GLY A 223 -7.40 7.41 -4.44
N ARG A 224 -8.38 7.61 -3.57
CA ARG A 224 -9.11 6.52 -2.90
C ARG A 224 -9.92 5.66 -3.87
N ASN A 225 -10.43 6.29 -4.93
CA ASN A 225 -11.22 5.61 -5.94
C ASN A 225 -10.37 4.69 -6.84
N ALA A 226 -9.04 4.79 -6.81
CA ALA A 226 -8.14 3.97 -7.63
C ALA A 226 -8.33 2.46 -7.42
N ILE A 227 -8.83 2.05 -6.25
CA ILE A 227 -9.17 0.66 -5.92
C ILE A 227 -10.15 0.04 -6.93
N ASP A 228 -11.05 0.85 -7.49
CA ASP A 228 -12.13 0.44 -8.39
C ASP A 228 -11.92 0.95 -9.84
N MET A 229 -10.81 1.66 -10.10
CA MET A 229 -10.52 2.23 -11.41
C MET A 229 -9.67 1.28 -12.27
N ASP A 230 -9.88 1.37 -13.58
CA ASP A 230 -8.93 0.87 -14.57
C ASP A 230 -7.74 1.84 -14.63
N MET A 231 -6.59 1.39 -14.11
CA MET A 231 -5.39 2.23 -14.01
C MET A 231 -4.77 2.55 -15.38
N ASP A 232 -4.94 1.68 -16.37
CA ASP A 232 -4.47 1.95 -17.73
C ASP A 232 -5.30 3.06 -18.38
N LYS A 233 -6.63 3.01 -18.23
CA LYS A 233 -7.51 4.09 -18.68
C LYS A 233 -7.22 5.41 -17.96
N ARG A 234 -6.99 5.36 -16.65
CA ARG A 234 -6.60 6.53 -15.85
C ARG A 234 -5.30 7.16 -16.38
N ASP A 235 -4.28 6.34 -16.62
CA ASP A 235 -2.97 6.82 -17.09
C ASP A 235 -3.04 7.36 -18.53
N GLN A 236 -3.87 6.74 -19.39
CA GLN A 236 -4.17 7.25 -20.73
C GLN A 236 -4.89 8.61 -20.67
N PHE A 237 -5.84 8.78 -19.74
CA PHE A 237 -6.53 10.05 -19.54
C PHE A 237 -5.57 11.15 -19.06
N ILE A 238 -4.70 10.85 -18.09
CA ILE A 238 -3.65 11.78 -17.62
C ILE A 238 -2.74 12.20 -18.78
N GLU A 239 -2.30 11.24 -19.60
CA GLU A 239 -1.49 11.52 -20.79
C GLU A 239 -2.23 12.41 -21.79
N ALA A 240 -3.50 12.14 -22.05
CA ALA A 240 -4.30 12.91 -22.99
C ALA A 240 -4.51 14.35 -22.50
N LEU A 241 -4.70 14.56 -21.20
CA LEU A 241 -4.74 15.89 -20.60
C LEU A 241 -3.40 16.63 -20.75
N ARG A 242 -2.26 15.97 -20.54
CA ARG A 242 -0.92 16.58 -20.75
C ARG A 242 -0.72 17.03 -22.19
N ARG A 243 -1.21 16.25 -23.15
CA ARG A 243 -1.15 16.61 -24.58
C ARG A 243 -2.11 17.75 -24.93
N ALA A 244 -3.27 17.81 -24.28
CA ALA A 244 -4.24 18.88 -24.48
C ALA A 244 -3.82 20.21 -23.85
N ASP A 245 -2.99 20.19 -22.80
CA ASP A 245 -2.43 21.38 -22.16
C ASP A 245 -0.89 21.27 -21.98
N PRO A 246 -0.11 21.43 -23.06
CA PRO A 246 1.36 21.35 -23.01
C PRO A 246 2.00 22.41 -22.11
N LEU A 247 1.32 23.55 -21.93
CA LEU A 247 1.77 24.65 -21.10
C LEU A 247 1.45 24.43 -19.61
N SER A 248 0.74 23.34 -19.27
CA SER A 248 0.33 23.02 -17.90
C SER A 248 -0.39 24.18 -17.22
N SER A 249 -1.23 24.90 -17.97
CA SER A 249 -2.09 25.98 -17.48
C SER A 249 -3.03 25.52 -16.37
N GLY A 250 -3.45 24.24 -16.37
CA GLY A 250 -4.41 23.70 -15.43
C GLY A 250 -5.87 23.82 -15.90
N PHE A 251 -6.10 24.28 -17.14
CA PHE A 251 -7.42 24.47 -17.70
C PHE A 251 -7.59 23.75 -19.05
N ILE A 252 -8.82 23.32 -19.34
CA ILE A 252 -9.19 22.66 -20.59
C ILE A 252 -10.60 23.10 -21.01
N GLN A 253 -10.84 23.20 -22.31
CA GLN A 253 -12.17 23.54 -22.81
C GLN A 253 -13.17 22.40 -22.58
N PRO A 254 -14.45 22.69 -22.26
CA PRO A 254 -15.46 21.67 -21.98
C PRO A 254 -15.60 20.61 -23.07
N ASP A 255 -15.71 21.02 -24.33
CA ASP A 255 -15.84 20.10 -25.48
C ASP A 255 -14.62 19.18 -25.58
N ARG A 256 -13.43 19.73 -25.33
CA ARG A 256 -12.19 18.96 -25.36
C ARG A 256 -12.10 17.97 -24.21
N LEU A 257 -12.54 18.35 -23.01
CA LEU A 257 -12.60 17.42 -21.87
C LEU A 257 -13.62 16.30 -22.12
N LEU A 258 -14.76 16.63 -22.72
CA LEU A 258 -15.79 15.66 -23.09
C LEU A 258 -15.28 14.65 -24.11
N GLU A 259 -14.53 15.11 -25.13
CA GLU A 259 -13.84 14.23 -26.09
C GLU A 259 -12.86 13.28 -25.40
N LEU A 260 -12.09 13.78 -24.42
CA LEU A 260 -11.13 12.96 -23.67
C LEU A 260 -11.80 11.93 -22.77
N LEU A 261 -12.93 12.28 -22.14
CA LEU A 261 -13.70 11.37 -21.29
C LEU A 261 -14.39 10.27 -22.11
N ASN A 262 -14.97 10.62 -23.26
CA ASN A 262 -15.70 9.68 -24.09
C ASN A 262 -14.79 8.67 -24.82
N GLY A 263 -13.51 9.01 -25.03
CA GLY A 263 -12.53 8.11 -25.63
C GLY A 263 -13.07 7.45 -26.91
N ARG A 264 -13.14 6.11 -26.92
CA ARG A 264 -13.73 5.33 -28.03
C ARG A 264 -15.10 4.70 -27.72
N GLU A 265 -15.49 4.62 -26.45
CA GLU A 265 -16.59 3.73 -26.02
C GLU A 265 -17.50 4.31 -24.92
N GLU A 266 -17.19 5.47 -24.34
CA GLU A 266 -18.00 6.09 -23.28
C GLU A 266 -18.87 7.22 -23.84
N ARG A 267 -20.04 7.46 -23.23
CA ARG A 267 -21.04 8.44 -23.68
C ARG A 267 -21.45 9.39 -22.56
N PHE A 268 -20.48 9.99 -21.87
CA PHE A 268 -20.72 11.21 -21.12
C PHE A 268 -21.33 12.25 -22.05
N THR A 269 -22.44 12.81 -21.61
CA THR A 269 -23.11 13.94 -22.23
C THR A 269 -22.51 15.25 -21.72
N GLY A 270 -22.69 16.34 -22.49
CA GLY A 270 -22.30 17.67 -22.03
C GLY A 270 -23.01 18.09 -20.73
N GLU A 271 -24.26 17.65 -20.54
CA GLU A 271 -25.04 17.91 -19.32
C GLU A 271 -24.43 17.18 -18.11
N GLU A 272 -24.07 15.91 -18.25
CA GLU A 272 -23.38 15.15 -17.19
C GLU A 272 -22.02 15.76 -16.86
N LEU A 273 -21.25 16.16 -17.89
CA LEU A 273 -19.98 16.83 -17.67
C LEU A 273 -20.17 18.14 -16.90
N GLN A 274 -21.16 18.95 -17.27
CA GLN A 274 -21.46 20.21 -16.60
C GLN A 274 -21.89 20.02 -15.14
N LEU A 275 -22.67 18.98 -14.85
CA LEU A 275 -23.03 18.60 -13.48
C LEU A 275 -21.78 18.20 -12.67
N LEU A 276 -20.86 17.46 -13.27
CA LEU A 276 -19.62 17.02 -12.61
C LEU A 276 -18.59 18.14 -12.42
N THR A 277 -18.55 19.12 -13.31
CA THR A 277 -17.56 20.22 -13.27
C THR A 277 -18.11 21.51 -12.68
N GLN A 278 -19.30 21.45 -12.08
CA GLN A 278 -19.94 22.60 -11.45
C GLN A 278 -19.01 23.25 -10.40
N GLY A 279 -18.74 24.55 -10.58
CA GLY A 279 -17.84 25.30 -9.69
C GLY A 279 -16.34 25.05 -9.89
N MET A 280 -15.96 24.35 -10.96
CA MET A 280 -14.56 24.15 -11.40
C MET A 280 -14.19 25.01 -12.61
N GLU A 281 -15.15 25.70 -13.20
CA GLU A 281 -14.97 26.58 -14.36
C GLU A 281 -14.37 27.92 -13.95
N ASP A 282 -13.56 28.50 -14.84
CA ASP A 282 -13.11 29.88 -14.66
C ASP A 282 -14.13 30.87 -15.23
N THR A 283 -14.98 31.38 -14.35
CA THR A 283 -16.00 32.39 -14.67
C THR A 283 -15.45 33.79 -14.91
N ARG A 284 -14.14 34.04 -14.65
CA ARG A 284 -13.54 35.38 -14.79
C ARG A 284 -12.80 35.57 -16.10
N CYS A 285 -12.11 34.53 -16.56
CA CYS A 285 -11.24 34.61 -17.74
C CYS A 285 -11.62 33.62 -18.85
N GLU A 286 -12.74 32.89 -18.72
CA GLU A 286 -13.23 31.89 -19.70
C GLU A 286 -12.15 30.86 -20.12
N ARG A 287 -11.21 30.56 -19.22
CA ARG A 287 -10.11 29.62 -19.48
C ARG A 287 -10.58 28.18 -19.65
N GLY A 288 -11.85 27.90 -19.36
CA GLY A 288 -12.46 26.58 -19.38
C GLY A 288 -12.52 25.95 -17.99
N ILE A 289 -12.55 24.62 -17.95
CA ILE A 289 -12.66 23.81 -16.75
C ILE A 289 -11.29 23.62 -16.12
N ASN A 290 -11.18 23.85 -14.81
CA ASN A 290 -9.99 23.52 -14.05
C ASN A 290 -9.88 22.00 -13.89
N TYR A 291 -9.20 21.35 -14.83
CA TYR A 291 -9.09 19.89 -14.84
C TYR A 291 -8.30 19.35 -13.63
N ARG A 292 -7.48 20.17 -12.97
CA ARG A 292 -6.78 19.76 -11.74
C ARG A 292 -7.75 19.56 -10.59
N ARG A 293 -8.78 20.43 -10.48
CA ARG A 293 -9.87 20.25 -9.50
C ARG A 293 -10.78 19.08 -9.88
N PHE A 294 -11.10 18.94 -11.16
CA PHE A 294 -11.87 17.82 -11.66
C PHE A 294 -11.20 16.47 -11.36
N LEU A 295 -9.90 16.36 -11.60
CA LEU A 295 -9.13 15.16 -11.27
C LEU A 295 -9.16 14.83 -9.78
N ARG A 296 -8.96 15.82 -8.91
CA ARG A 296 -9.06 15.61 -7.46
C ARG A 296 -10.45 15.12 -7.05
N PHE A 297 -11.49 15.68 -7.65
CA PHE A 297 -12.87 15.28 -7.40
C PHE A 297 -13.11 13.82 -7.78
N ILE A 298 -12.72 13.38 -8.99
CA ILE A 298 -12.90 11.98 -9.41
C ILE A 298 -12.01 11.00 -8.63
N MET A 299 -10.90 11.49 -8.05
CA MET A 299 -10.00 10.71 -7.20
C MET A 299 -10.36 10.73 -5.70
N ASN A 300 -11.43 11.45 -5.33
CA ASN A 300 -12.03 11.53 -3.98
C ASN A 300 -11.14 12.23 -2.92
N GLU A 301 -10.70 13.46 -3.25
CA GLU A 301 -10.30 14.50 -2.27
C GLU A 301 -11.37 15.59 -2.12
#